data_AF-A0A0F9LVU6-F1
#
_entry.id   AF-A0A0F9LVU6-F1
#
_cell.length_a   1.000
_cell.length_b   1.000
_cell.length_c   1.000
_cell.angle_alpha   90.00
_cell.angle_beta   90.00
_cell.angle_gamma   90.00
#
_symmetry.space_group_name_H-M   'P 1'
#
loop_
_entity.id
_entity.type
_entity.pdbx_description
1 polymer ?
#
loop_
_entity_poly.entity_id
_entity_poly.type
_entity_poly.pdbx_seq_one_letter_code
_entity_poly.pdbx_strand_id
1 'polypeptide(L)'
;PIEQLDSMECYYIQHLNTIYPSGYNFESGGHKGKTHTEETKRKMSEAQKGKKHSKETKQKMSGEKSPNAKLTWKLVGEIRKAYTTENYTQLELAKEYGISRPQIGHIVNNKQWKED
;
A
#
# COMPACT_ATOMS: atom_id res chain seq x y z
N PRO A 1 -9.14 3.93 27.08
CA PRO A 1 -7.92 4.30 26.31
C PRO A 1 -7.16 3.06 25.86
N ILE A 2 -6.40 3.11 24.76
CA ILE A 2 -5.60 1.96 24.27
C ILE A 2 -4.68 1.40 25.37
N GLU A 3 -4.08 2.28 26.17
CA GLU A 3 -3.20 1.90 27.29
C GLU A 3 -3.94 1.14 28.41
N GLN A 4 -5.22 1.46 28.64
CA GLN A 4 -6.04 0.74 29.61
C GLN A 4 -6.38 -0.67 29.11
N LEU A 5 -6.60 -0.83 27.80
CA LEU A 5 -6.87 -2.14 27.20
C LEU A 5 -5.64 -3.05 27.29
N ASP A 6 -4.44 -2.54 27.00
CA ASP A 6 -3.20 -3.31 27.16
C ASP A 6 -2.98 -3.72 28.62
N SER A 7 -3.23 -2.80 29.55
CA SER A 7 -3.05 -3.05 30.98
C SER A 7 -4.01 -4.15 31.47
N MET A 8 -5.25 -4.14 30.97
CA MET A 8 -6.25 -5.17 31.28
C MET A 8 -5.91 -6.50 30.61
N GLU A 9 -5.44 -6.50 29.37
CA GLU A 9 -4.96 -7.71 28.68
C GLU A 9 -3.86 -8.39 29.49
N CYS A 10 -2.84 -7.62 29.91
CA CYS A 10 -1.76 -8.13 30.75
C CYS A 10 -2.26 -8.68 32.09
N TYR A 11 -3.16 -7.95 32.75
CA TYR A 11 -3.75 -8.37 34.01
C TYR A 11 -4.49 -9.70 33.88
N TYR A 12 -5.38 -9.85 32.89
CA TYR A 12 -6.16 -11.07 32.74
C TYR A 12 -5.32 -12.27 32.32
N ILE A 13 -4.35 -12.11 31.42
CA ILE A 13 -3.46 -13.21 31.00
C ILE A 13 -2.68 -13.77 32.19
N GLN A 14 -2.16 -12.89 33.05
CA GLN A 14 -1.43 -13.29 34.25
C GLN A 14 -2.35 -13.89 35.31
N HIS A 15 -3.46 -13.22 35.60
CA HIS A 15 -4.37 -13.61 36.68
C HIS A 15 -5.10 -14.93 36.40
N LEU A 16 -5.42 -15.20 35.13
CA LEU A 16 -6.03 -16.45 34.70
C LEU A 16 -5.01 -17.56 34.39
N ASN A 17 -3.71 -17.28 34.56
CA ASN A 17 -2.60 -18.19 34.27
C ASN A 17 -2.68 -18.81 32.87
N THR A 18 -3.00 -18.00 31.85
CA THR A 18 -3.18 -18.50 30.48
C THR A 18 -1.89 -18.53 29.68
N ILE A 19 -0.73 -18.36 30.33
CA ILE A 19 0.59 -18.46 29.68
C ILE A 19 0.99 -19.93 29.56
N TYR A 20 1.53 -20.31 28.41
CA TYR A 20 2.12 -21.62 28.16
C TYR A 20 3.16 -21.96 29.25
N PRO A 21 3.16 -23.18 29.83
CA PRO A 21 2.45 -24.39 29.38
C PRO A 21 1.01 -24.54 29.87
N SER A 22 0.54 -23.65 30.76
CA SER A 22 -0.77 -23.78 31.42
C SER A 22 -1.92 -23.15 30.63
N GLY A 23 -1.64 -22.41 29.55
CA GLY A 23 -2.65 -21.88 28.66
C GLY A 23 -2.14 -21.57 27.25
N TYR A 24 -2.92 -20.76 26.52
CA TYR A 24 -2.73 -20.51 25.07
C TYR A 24 -1.79 -19.34 24.74
N ASN A 25 -1.55 -18.42 25.68
CA ASN A 25 -0.69 -17.26 25.45
C ASN A 25 0.78 -17.65 25.58
N PHE A 26 1.66 -17.15 24.70
CA PHE A 26 3.11 -17.31 24.88
C PHE A 26 3.74 -16.19 25.70
N GLU A 27 3.06 -15.06 25.79
CA GLU A 27 3.51 -13.86 26.48
C GLU A 27 2.34 -13.19 27.18
N SER A 28 2.64 -12.36 28.17
CA SER A 28 1.64 -11.67 28.99
C SER A 28 1.00 -10.45 28.32
N GLY A 29 1.27 -10.14 27.05
CA GLY A 29 0.66 -9.00 26.38
C GLY A 29 1.08 -8.84 24.91
N GLY A 30 0.67 -7.73 24.29
CA GLY A 30 0.94 -7.45 22.88
C GLY A 30 2.42 -7.12 22.54
N HIS A 31 2.73 -7.12 21.24
CA HIS A 31 4.07 -6.88 20.71
C HIS A 31 4.42 -5.38 20.55
N LYS A 32 3.88 -4.49 21.39
CA LYS A 32 4.16 -3.05 21.26
C LYS A 32 5.64 -2.77 21.51
N GLY A 33 6.26 -2.03 20.58
CA GLY A 33 7.69 -1.70 20.64
C GLY A 33 8.63 -2.85 20.29
N LYS A 34 8.14 -4.06 20.01
CA LYS A 34 8.99 -5.17 19.58
C LYS A 34 9.34 -5.01 18.10
N THR A 35 10.63 -4.92 17.81
CA THR A 35 11.15 -4.95 16.44
C THR A 35 11.76 -6.32 16.15
N HIS A 36 11.62 -6.81 14.93
CA HIS A 36 12.37 -7.98 14.48
C HIS A 36 13.88 -7.77 14.61
N THR A 37 14.61 -8.82 14.94
CA THR A 37 16.08 -8.81 14.92
C THR A 37 16.59 -8.62 13.49
N GLU A 38 17.80 -8.11 13.34
CA GLU A 38 18.42 -7.94 12.02
C GLU A 38 18.54 -9.27 11.26
N GLU A 39 18.81 -10.37 11.96
CA GLU A 39 18.83 -11.70 11.36
C GLU A 39 17.46 -12.10 10.79
N THR A 40 16.38 -11.88 11.55
CA THR A 40 15.02 -12.18 11.08
C THR A 40 14.61 -11.29 9.92
N LYS A 41 14.92 -9.98 9.97
CA LYS A 41 14.72 -9.07 8.83
C LYS A 41 15.46 -9.55 7.58
N ARG A 42 16.73 -9.99 7.75
CA ARG A 42 17.54 -10.52 6.64
C ARG A 42 16.91 -11.76 6.03
N LYS A 43 16.51 -12.74 6.85
CA LYS A 43 15.83 -13.97 6.39
C LYS A 43 14.54 -13.67 5.62
N MET A 44 13.70 -12.75 6.12
CA MET A 44 12.48 -12.33 5.43
C MET A 44 12.80 -11.65 4.09
N SER A 45 13.79 -10.77 4.05
CA SER A 45 14.24 -10.11 2.83
C SER A 45 14.78 -11.11 1.81
N GLU A 46 15.65 -12.04 2.21
CA GLU A 46 16.21 -13.10 1.36
C GLU A 46 15.10 -13.98 0.77
N ALA A 47 14.11 -14.37 1.58
CA ALA A 47 12.99 -15.19 1.13
C ALA A 47 12.07 -14.48 0.11
N GLN A 48 12.04 -13.14 0.09
CA GLN A 48 11.26 -12.36 -0.86
C GLN A 48 12.06 -11.89 -2.09
N LYS A 49 13.39 -11.88 -1.97
CA LYS A 49 14.27 -11.38 -3.04
C LYS A 49 14.07 -12.20 -4.32
N GLY A 50 13.88 -11.49 -5.44
CA GLY A 50 13.69 -12.09 -6.77
C GLY A 50 12.26 -12.52 -7.09
N LYS A 51 11.35 -12.58 -6.11
CA LYS A 51 9.93 -12.85 -6.38
C LYS A 51 9.31 -11.64 -7.08
N LYS A 52 8.63 -11.87 -8.20
CA LYS A 52 7.91 -10.85 -8.97
C LYS A 52 6.41 -11.14 -8.93
N HIS A 53 5.62 -10.09 -8.77
CA HIS A 53 4.16 -10.21 -8.97
C HIS A 53 3.84 -10.62 -10.41
N SER A 54 2.82 -11.46 -10.57
CA SER A 54 2.27 -11.82 -11.87
C SER A 54 1.70 -10.59 -12.58
N LYS A 55 1.51 -10.68 -13.90
CA LYS A 55 0.87 -9.60 -14.68
C LYS A 55 -0.53 -9.28 -14.14
N GLU A 56 -1.30 -10.31 -13.82
CA GLU A 56 -2.66 -10.18 -13.28
C GLU A 56 -2.66 -9.48 -11.91
N THR A 57 -1.76 -9.86 -10.99
CA THR A 57 -1.67 -9.21 -9.68
C THR A 57 -1.26 -7.75 -9.83
N LYS A 58 -0.32 -7.42 -10.73
CA LYS A 58 0.05 -6.03 -11.02
C LYS A 58 -1.14 -5.21 -11.55
N GLN A 59 -1.97 -5.80 -12.41
CA GLN A 59 -3.18 -5.15 -12.92
C GLN A 59 -4.24 -4.94 -11.83
N LYS A 60 -4.40 -5.87 -10.88
CA LYS A 60 -5.33 -5.69 -9.75
C LYS A 60 -4.89 -4.57 -8.80
N MET A 61 -3.58 -4.38 -8.64
CA MET A 61 -3.00 -3.35 -7.76
C MET A 61 -2.89 -1.96 -8.41
N SER A 62 -3.20 -1.81 -9.70
CA SER A 62 -3.03 -0.55 -10.44
C SER A 62 -4.20 -0.23 -11.36
N GLY A 63 -4.41 1.05 -11.66
CA GLY A 63 -5.52 1.50 -12.52
C GLY A 63 -6.90 1.39 -11.84
N GLU A 64 -7.95 1.22 -12.65
CA GLU A 64 -9.36 1.25 -12.21
C GLU A 64 -9.80 0.07 -11.34
N LYS A 65 -9.09 -1.06 -11.42
CA LYS A 65 -9.45 -2.27 -10.66
C LYS A 65 -9.12 -2.16 -9.17
N SER A 66 -8.37 -1.13 -8.79
CA SER A 66 -8.08 -0.83 -7.40
C SER A 66 -9.26 -0.11 -6.76
N PRO A 67 -9.72 -0.49 -5.55
CA PRO A 67 -10.76 0.25 -4.84
C PRO A 67 -10.37 1.69 -4.52
N ASN A 68 -9.07 2.00 -4.51
CA ASN A 68 -8.51 3.33 -4.26
C ASN A 68 -7.96 3.98 -5.55
N ALA A 69 -8.49 3.62 -6.72
CA ALA A 69 -8.04 4.14 -7.99
C ALA A 69 -8.22 5.66 -8.08
N LYS A 70 -7.11 6.40 -8.11
CA LYS A 70 -7.11 7.85 -8.36
C LYS A 70 -7.25 8.21 -9.84
N LEU A 71 -6.96 7.27 -10.73
CA LEU A 71 -6.98 7.44 -12.17
C LEU A 71 -7.93 6.42 -12.79
N THR A 72 -8.84 6.90 -13.63
CA THR A 72 -9.77 6.12 -14.45
C THR A 72 -9.49 6.35 -15.93
N TRP A 73 -9.91 5.44 -16.80
CA TRP A 73 -9.86 5.59 -18.26
C TRP A 73 -10.59 6.85 -18.70
N LYS A 74 -11.70 7.21 -18.03
CA LYS A 74 -12.41 8.48 -18.27
C LYS A 74 -11.49 9.69 -18.03
N LEU A 75 -10.88 9.76 -16.84
CA LEU A 75 -9.98 10.86 -16.47
C LEU A 75 -8.73 10.90 -17.36
N VAL A 76 -8.20 9.74 -17.73
CA VAL A 76 -7.09 9.61 -18.70
C VAL A 76 -7.48 10.18 -20.06
N GLY A 77 -8.68 9.89 -20.54
CA GLY A 77 -9.22 10.46 -21.78
C GLY A 77 -9.34 11.98 -21.73
N GLU A 78 -9.86 12.52 -20.62
CA GLU A 78 -9.96 13.96 -20.39
C GLU A 78 -8.57 14.64 -20.41
N ILE A 79 -7.59 14.08 -19.70
CA ILE A 79 -6.21 14.59 -19.69
C ILE A 79 -5.58 14.57 -21.09
N ARG A 80 -5.77 13.48 -21.85
CA ARG A 80 -5.25 13.37 -23.22
C ARG A 80 -5.89 14.38 -24.16
N LYS A 81 -7.21 14.52 -24.09
CA LYS A 81 -7.95 15.49 -24.90
C LYS A 81 -7.48 16.91 -24.58
N ALA A 82 -7.43 17.29 -23.32
CA ALA A 82 -6.96 18.61 -22.89
C ALA A 82 -5.54 18.91 -23.42
N TYR A 83 -4.62 17.93 -23.34
CA TYR A 83 -3.27 18.10 -23.86
C TYR A 83 -3.21 18.34 -25.37
N THR A 84 -4.08 17.70 -26.16
CA THR A 84 -4.07 17.84 -27.63
C THR A 84 -4.88 19.01 -28.16
N THR A 85 -5.99 19.39 -27.50
CA THR A 85 -6.92 20.40 -28.02
C THR A 85 -6.71 21.80 -27.46
N GLU A 86 -6.22 21.93 -26.22
CA GLU A 86 -6.22 23.21 -25.50
C GLU A 86 -4.81 23.77 -25.25
N ASN A 87 -3.79 23.19 -25.89
CA ASN A 87 -2.39 23.63 -25.81
C ASN A 87 -1.83 23.70 -24.37
N TYR A 88 -2.43 22.95 -23.43
CA TYR A 88 -1.93 22.88 -22.06
C TYR A 88 -0.55 22.24 -21.99
N THR A 89 0.29 22.78 -21.13
CA THR A 89 1.51 22.11 -20.70
C THR A 89 1.21 20.97 -19.74
N GLN A 90 2.12 19.99 -19.66
CA GLN A 90 2.01 18.91 -18.67
C GLN A 90 2.01 19.43 -17.22
N LEU A 91 2.58 20.63 -16.98
CA LEU A 91 2.61 21.26 -15.66
C LEU A 91 1.24 21.84 -15.27
N GLU A 92 0.51 22.44 -16.21
CA GLU A 92 -0.84 22.96 -15.98
C GLU A 92 -1.81 21.82 -15.70
N LEU A 93 -1.78 20.75 -16.50
CA LEU A 93 -2.58 19.55 -16.26
C LEU A 93 -2.26 18.90 -14.90
N ALA A 94 -0.99 18.89 -14.50
CA ALA A 94 -0.59 18.35 -13.21
C ALA A 94 -1.24 19.11 -12.04
N LYS A 95 -1.28 20.44 -12.14
CA LYS A 95 -1.92 21.30 -11.13
C LYS A 95 -3.42 21.14 -11.13
N GLU A 96 -4.05 21.18 -12.31
CA GLU A 96 -5.51 21.11 -12.48
C GLU A 96 -6.08 19.80 -11.92
N TYR A 97 -5.48 18.68 -12.29
CA TYR A 97 -5.98 17.36 -11.90
C TYR A 97 -5.36 16.83 -10.58
N GLY A 98 -4.47 17.60 -9.93
CA GLY A 98 -3.79 17.18 -8.70
C GLY A 98 -2.90 15.94 -8.86
N ILE A 99 -2.35 15.74 -10.07
CA ILE A 99 -1.52 14.58 -10.43
C ILE A 99 -0.08 15.04 -10.63
N SER A 100 0.90 14.21 -10.25
CA SER A 100 2.31 14.55 -10.47
C SER A 100 2.63 14.76 -11.97
N ARG A 101 3.44 15.77 -12.30
CA ARG A 101 3.86 16.05 -13.69
C ARG A 101 4.45 14.81 -14.41
N PRO A 102 5.30 13.98 -13.78
CA PRO A 102 5.78 12.75 -14.42
C PRO A 102 4.65 11.76 -14.76
N GLN A 103 3.63 11.65 -13.91
CA GLN A 103 2.48 10.79 -14.13
C GLN A 103 1.58 11.32 -15.26
N ILE A 104 1.35 12.64 -15.35
CA ILE A 104 0.74 13.26 -16.54
C ILE A 104 1.55 12.90 -17.79
N GLY A 105 2.88 13.03 -17.73
CA GLY A 105 3.79 12.62 -18.79
C GLY A 105 3.61 11.15 -19.21
N HIS A 106 3.42 10.23 -18.26
CA HIS A 106 3.16 8.83 -18.56
C HIS A 106 1.79 8.58 -19.21
N ILE A 107 0.78 9.39 -18.86
CA ILE A 107 -0.58 9.31 -19.41
C ILE A 107 -0.58 9.80 -20.86
N VAL A 108 -0.05 10.99 -21.13
CA VAL A 108 -0.07 11.62 -22.46
C VAL A 108 0.84 10.90 -23.46
N ASN A 109 1.93 10.27 -23.00
CA ASN A 109 2.84 9.49 -23.84
C ASN A 109 2.47 7.99 -23.92
N ASN A 110 1.27 7.59 -23.49
CA ASN A 110 0.81 6.19 -23.52
C ASN A 110 1.77 5.19 -22.86
N LYS A 111 2.50 5.58 -21.81
CA LYS A 111 3.46 4.67 -21.13
C LYS A 111 2.78 3.69 -20.18
N GLN A 112 1.71 4.12 -19.49
CA GLN A 112 1.03 3.33 -18.46
C GLN A 112 -0.40 2.90 -18.86
N TRP A 113 -1.18 3.77 -19.48
CA TRP A 113 -2.56 3.51 -19.88
C TRP A 113 -2.61 3.20 -21.38
N LYS A 114 -2.30 1.97 -21.78
CA LYS A 114 -2.26 1.59 -23.19
C LYS A 114 -3.56 0.93 -23.59
N GLU A 115 -4.09 1.32 -24.74
CA GLU A 115 -5.09 0.54 -25.44
C GLU A 115 -4.37 -0.71 -26.01
N ASP A 116 -5.03 -1.86 -25.93
CA ASP A 116 -4.49 -3.14 -26.42
C ASP A 116 -4.41 -3.19 -27.95
#